data_AF-A0A1I9XTL4-F1
#
_entry.id   AF-A0A1I9XTL4-F1
#
_cell.length_a   1.000
_cell.length_b   1.000
_cell.length_c   1.000
_cell.angle_alpha   90.00
_cell.angle_beta   90.00
_cell.angle_gamma   90.00
#
_symmetry.space_group_name_H-M   'P 1'
#
loop_
_entity.id
_entity.type
_entity.pdbx_description
1 polymer ?
#
loop_
_entity_poly.entity_id
_entity_poly.type
_entity_poly.pdbx_seq_one_letter_code
_entity_poly.pdbx_strand_id
1 'polypeptide(L)'
;MISEFNELSDKIGLLAEMTHALRRENAQLRKDNVALAAENALYVQRMREAQERVEALLEKIPELVQAGLEQAASEAAAVTGDHLAENEKEA
;
A
#
# COMPACT_ATOMS: atom_id res chain seq x y z
N MET A 1 -26.91 58.09 -16.31
CA MET A 1 -25.55 58.49 -15.87
C MET A 1 -25.19 58.12 -14.42
N ILE A 2 -25.74 58.72 -13.35
CA ILE A 2 -25.37 58.30 -11.95
C ILE A 2 -25.80 56.86 -11.64
N SER A 3 -26.98 56.44 -12.12
CA SER A 3 -27.49 55.06 -11.93
C SER A 3 -26.63 54.00 -12.61
N GLU A 4 -26.17 54.25 -13.83
CA GLU A 4 -25.31 53.31 -14.58
C GLU A 4 -23.93 53.18 -13.93
N PHE A 5 -23.39 54.28 -13.38
CA PHE A 5 -22.13 54.24 -12.64
C PHE A 5 -22.25 53.44 -11.34
N ASN A 6 -23.36 53.60 -10.60
CA ASN A 6 -23.62 52.80 -9.40
C ASN A 6 -23.76 51.31 -9.74
N GLU A 7 -24.53 50.97 -10.77
CA GLU A 7 -24.69 49.57 -11.21
C GLU A 7 -23.36 48.94 -11.66
N LEU A 8 -22.50 49.72 -12.32
CA LEU A 8 -21.16 49.28 -12.68
C LEU A 8 -20.28 49.08 -11.45
N SER A 9 -20.35 49.98 -10.47
CA SER A 9 -19.62 49.87 -9.20
C SER A 9 -19.99 48.60 -8.45
N ASP A 10 -21.29 48.29 -8.38
CA ASP A 10 -21.80 47.07 -7.74
C ASP A 10 -21.29 45.81 -8.44
N LYS A 11 -21.31 45.78 -9.78
CA LYS A 11 -20.79 44.67 -10.58
C LYS A 11 -19.28 44.48 -10.39
N ILE A 12 -18.52 45.57 -10.31
CA ILE A 12 -17.08 45.52 -10.02
C ILE A 12 -16.83 44.98 -8.61
N GLY A 13 -17.64 45.39 -7.63
CA GLY A 13 -17.59 44.85 -6.26
C GLY A 13 -17.82 43.34 -6.25
N LEU A 14 -18.89 42.88 -6.90
CA LEU A 14 -19.20 41.46 -7.02
C LEU A 14 -18.07 40.67 -7.70
N LEU A 15 -17.53 41.19 -8.81
CA LEU A 15 -16.41 40.56 -9.52
C LEU A 15 -15.15 40.46 -8.64
N ALA A 16 -14.86 41.48 -7.83
CA ALA A 16 -13.75 41.47 -6.90
C ALA A 16 -13.94 40.38 -5.83
N GLU A 17 -15.13 40.30 -5.24
CA GLU A 17 -15.47 39.25 -4.27
C GLU A 17 -15.34 37.84 -4.86
N MET A 18 -15.91 37.61 -6.04
CA MET A 18 -15.80 36.33 -6.74
C MET A 18 -14.35 35.97 -7.06
N THR A 19 -13.54 36.94 -7.50
CA THR A 19 -12.12 36.72 -7.78
C THR A 19 -11.35 36.36 -6.51
N HIS A 20 -11.66 37.00 -5.38
CA HIS A 20 -11.05 36.66 -4.11
C HIS A 20 -11.47 35.27 -3.63
N ALA A 21 -12.74 34.89 -3.79
CA ALA A 21 -13.23 33.55 -3.47
C ALA A 21 -12.50 32.48 -4.32
N LEU A 22 -12.44 32.67 -5.64
CA LEU A 22 -11.74 31.76 -6.56
C LEU A 22 -10.25 31.63 -6.25
N ARG A 23 -9.58 32.74 -5.89
CA ARG A 23 -8.16 32.69 -5.50
C ARG A 23 -7.95 31.88 -4.22
N ARG A 24 -8.84 32.02 -3.23
CA ARG A 24 -8.78 31.23 -1.99
C ARG A 24 -9.01 29.75 -2.27
N GLU A 25 -10.02 29.43 -3.06
CA GLU A 25 -10.34 28.06 -3.45
C GLU A 25 -9.20 27.42 -4.24
N ASN A 26 -8.63 28.13 -5.23
CA ASN A 26 -7.50 27.62 -6.00
C ASN A 26 -6.28 27.36 -5.10
N ALA A 27 -6.01 28.24 -4.14
CA ALA A 27 -4.94 28.03 -3.16
C ALA A 27 -5.20 26.81 -2.28
N GLN A 28 -6.44 26.57 -1.87
CA GLN A 28 -6.83 25.38 -1.11
C GLN A 28 -6.67 24.11 -1.93
N LEU A 29 -7.21 24.08 -3.15
CA LEU A 29 -7.08 22.94 -4.07
C LEU A 29 -5.62 22.58 -4.36
N ARG A 30 -4.74 23.58 -4.51
CA ARG A 30 -3.30 23.34 -4.67
C ARG A 30 -2.68 22.68 -3.44
N LYS A 31 -3.07 23.09 -2.22
CA LYS A 31 -2.59 22.46 -0.99
C LYS A 31 -3.07 21.02 -0.89
N ASP A 32 -4.35 20.79 -1.15
CA ASP A 32 -4.96 19.45 -1.08
C ASP A 32 -4.34 18.52 -2.13
N ASN A 33 -4.08 19.03 -3.34
CA ASN A 33 -3.43 18.25 -4.39
C ASN A 33 -2.00 17.82 -3.99
N VAL A 34 -1.22 18.72 -3.38
CA VAL A 34 0.12 18.39 -2.87
C VAL A 34 0.04 17.34 -1.76
N ALA A 35 -0.92 17.46 -0.84
CA ALA A 35 -1.11 16.46 0.22
C ALA A 35 -1.48 15.09 -0.35
N LEU A 36 -2.45 15.04 -1.27
CA LEU A 36 -2.86 13.79 -1.93
C LEU A 36 -1.73 13.16 -2.76
N ALA A 37 -0.92 13.97 -3.45
CA ALA A 37 0.23 13.48 -4.19
C ALA A 37 1.29 12.84 -3.26
N ALA A 38 1.53 13.44 -2.09
CA ALA A 38 2.43 12.87 -1.09
C ALA A 38 1.90 11.55 -0.51
N GLU A 39 0.60 11.47 -0.20
CA GLU A 39 -0.03 10.24 0.25
C GLU A 39 0.03 9.14 -0.82
N ASN A 40 -0.25 9.49 -2.08
CA ASN A 40 -0.17 8.56 -3.19
C ASN A 40 1.24 7.97 -3.33
N ALA A 41 2.28 8.81 -3.25
CA ALA A 41 3.67 8.35 -3.31
C ALA A 41 3.99 7.34 -2.18
N LEU A 42 3.49 7.60 -0.96
CA LEU A 42 3.66 6.70 0.17
C LEU A 42 2.93 5.36 -0.05
N TYR A 43 1.70 5.38 -0.58
CA TYR A 43 0.98 4.15 -0.90
C TYR A 43 1.68 3.33 -1.99
N VAL A 44 2.17 3.99 -3.05
CA VAL A 44 2.92 3.33 -4.12
C VAL A 44 4.19 2.69 -3.58
N GLN A 45 4.92 3.38 -2.69
CA GLN A 45 6.10 2.80 -2.04
C GLN A 45 5.73 1.55 -1.23
N ARG A 46 4.71 1.64 -0.36
CA ARG A 46 4.27 0.49 0.45
C ARG A 46 3.83 -0.69 -0.40
N MET A 47 3.18 -0.42 -1.53
CA MET A 47 2.74 -1.45 -2.46
C MET A 47 3.92 -2.13 -3.15
N ARG A 48 4.95 -1.37 -3.55
CA ARG A 48 6.20 -1.94 -4.07
C ARG A 48 6.91 -2.81 -3.03
N GLU A 49 7.07 -2.33 -1.81
CA GLU A 49 7.70 -3.14 -0.75
C GLU A 49 6.92 -4.43 -0.48
N ALA A 50 5.59 -4.38 -0.51
CA ALA A 50 4.77 -5.57 -0.37
C ALA A 50 4.96 -6.53 -1.55
N GLN A 51 5.00 -6.01 -2.78
CA GLN A 51 5.28 -6.79 -3.98
C GLN A 51 6.65 -7.46 -3.89
N GLU A 52 7.72 -6.72 -3.56
CA GLU A 52 9.07 -7.26 -3.41
C GLU A 52 9.14 -8.36 -2.35
N ARG A 53 8.45 -8.17 -1.21
CA ARG A 53 8.36 -9.22 -0.18
C ARG A 53 7.64 -10.47 -0.69
N VAL A 54 6.55 -10.30 -1.45
CA VAL A 54 5.81 -11.42 -2.04
C VAL A 54 6.67 -12.13 -3.08
N GLU A 55 7.33 -11.40 -3.98
CA GLU A 55 8.25 -11.98 -4.98
C GLU A 55 9.38 -12.77 -4.30
N ALA A 56 10.04 -12.19 -3.30
CA ALA A 56 11.10 -12.86 -2.54
C ALA A 56 10.59 -14.11 -1.79
N LEU A 57 9.33 -14.12 -1.35
CA LEU A 57 8.72 -15.31 -0.76
C LEU A 57 8.43 -16.37 -1.82
N LEU A 58 7.89 -15.98 -2.98
CA LEU A 58 7.60 -16.89 -4.09
C LEU A 58 8.88 -17.58 -4.60
N GLU A 59 9.99 -16.86 -4.70
CA GLU A 59 11.30 -17.44 -5.07
C GLU A 59 11.77 -18.53 -4.09
N LYS A 60 11.43 -18.40 -2.80
CA LYS A 60 11.82 -19.35 -1.76
C LYS A 60 10.89 -20.56 -1.64
N ILE A 61 9.71 -20.53 -2.25
CA ILE A 61 8.73 -21.64 -2.17
C ILE A 61 9.35 -22.97 -2.63
N PRO A 62 10.04 -23.08 -3.77
CA PRO A 62 10.63 -24.34 -4.22
C PRO A 62 11.61 -24.94 -3.19
N GLU A 63 12.47 -24.12 -2.59
CA GLU A 63 13.42 -24.54 -1.56
C GLU A 63 12.72 -24.94 -0.26
N LEU A 64 11.69 -24.20 0.15
CA LEU A 64 10.89 -24.51 1.35
C LEU A 64 10.10 -25.81 1.18
N VAL A 65 9.55 -26.07 -0.01
CA VAL A 65 8.86 -27.32 -0.33
C VAL A 65 9.84 -28.48 -0.28
N GLN A 66 11.02 -28.33 -0.88
CA GLN A 66 12.06 -29.36 -0.85
C GLN A 66 12.53 -29.64 0.60
N ALA A 67 12.81 -28.60 1.38
CA ALA A 67 13.20 -28.73 2.79
C ALA A 67 12.10 -29.40 3.62
N GLY A 68 10.82 -29.07 3.39
CA GLY A 68 9.69 -29.71 4.06
C GLY A 68 9.54 -31.18 3.72
N LEU A 69 9.79 -31.57 2.47
CA LEU A 69 9.80 -32.98 2.04
C LEU A 69 10.96 -33.76 2.67
N GLU A 70 12.14 -33.16 2.75
CA GLU A 70 13.32 -33.77 3.41
C GLU A 70 13.11 -33.92 4.91
N GLN A 71 12.48 -32.93 5.55
CA GLN A 71 12.15 -32.95 6.97
C GLN A 71 11.08 -34.01 7.27
N ALA A 72 10.03 -34.12 6.45
CA ALA A 72 9.04 -35.19 6.56
C ALA A 72 9.64 -36.58 6.33
N ALA A 73 10.60 -36.72 5.41
CA ALA A 73 11.32 -37.97 5.19
C ALA A 73 12.21 -38.35 6.39
N SER A 74 12.88 -37.37 7.01
CA SER A 74 13.67 -37.57 8.23
C SER A 74 12.79 -37.98 9.43
N GLU A 75 11.62 -37.37 9.58
CA GLU A 75 10.67 -37.71 10.65
C GLU A 75 10.08 -39.12 10.43
N ALA A 76 9.73 -39.48 9.19
CA ALA A 76 9.25 -40.83 8.86
C ALA A 76 10.32 -41.92 9.08
N ALA A 77 11.59 -41.60 8.82
CA ALA A 77 12.72 -42.50 9.10
C ALA A 77 12.98 -42.67 10.60
N ALA A 78 12.81 -41.61 11.41
CA ALA A 78 12.92 -41.69 12.85
C ALA A 78 11.82 -42.58 13.47
N VAL A 79 10.59 -42.48 12.98
CA VAL A 79 9.46 -43.31 13.44
C VAL A 79 9.64 -44.79 13.08
N THR A 80 10.19 -45.10 11.90
CA THR A 80 10.46 -46.49 11.49
C THR A 80 11.67 -47.11 12.22
N GLY A 81 12.68 -46.29 12.56
CA GLY A 81 13.82 -46.72 13.39
C GLY A 81 13.43 -47.11 14.82
N ASP A 82 12.52 -46.37 15.45
CA ASP A 82 11.99 -46.71 16.78
C ASP A 82 11.20 -48.04 16.76
N HIS A 83 10.38 -48.27 15.73
CA HIS A 83 9.62 -49.52 15.59
C HIS A 83 10.48 -50.76 15.27
N LEU A 84 11.65 -50.59 14.63
CA LEU A 84 12.60 -51.68 14.43
C LEU A 84 13.37 -52.00 15.73
N ALA A 85 13.74 -50.98 16.51
CA ALA A 85 14.43 -51.15 17.79
C ALA A 85 13.56 -51.79 18.88
N GLU A 86 12.24 -51.57 18.84
CA GLU A 86 11.29 -52.26 19.74
C GLU A 86 11.13 -53.74 19.36
N ASN A 87 11.07 -54.08 18.07
CA ASN A 87 10.95 -55.47 17.62
C ASN A 87 12.21 -56.32 17.88
N GLU A 88 13.41 -55.74 17.87
CA GLU A 88 14.66 -56.46 18.21
C GLU A 88 14.87 -56.67 19.71
N LYS A 89 14.14 -55.94 20.57
CA LYS A 89 14.19 -56.14 22.04
C LYS A 89 13.20 -57.18 22.56
N GLU A 90 12.20 -57.56 21.77
CA GLU A 90 11.18 -58.55 22.13
C GLU A 90 11.43 -59.96 21.54
N ALA A 91 12.50 -60.17 20.77
CA ALA A 91 12.94 -61.47 20.26
C ALA A 91 14.16 -62.03 21.02
#